data_AF-A0A3A2Z1P8-F1
#
_entry.id   AF-A0A3A2Z1P8-F1
#
_cell.length_a   1.000
_cell.length_b   1.000
_cell.length_c   1.000
_cell.angle_alpha   90.00
_cell.angle_beta   90.00
_cell.angle_gamma   90.00
#
_symmetry.space_group_name_H-M   'P 1'
#
loop_
_entity.id
_entity.type
_entity.pdbx_description
1 polymer ?
#
loop_
_entity_poly.entity_id
_entity_poly.type
_entity_poly.pdbx_seq_one_letter_code
_entity_poly.pdbx_strand_id
1 'polypeptide(L)'
;MCKLVEDPQIVAAFLPKLMPALTKNYENMADPEAREKTKQGLDTLKRVGAVKEDGSFPKISNAGEIATVVPILKEIIEQKHKGAVAKADTVINYVAAIAGQLIDEKITDEPDWVSNTVEYLKTIVGETDAKAVAETLRKR
;
A
#
# COMPACT_ATOMS: atom_id res chain seq x y z
N MET A 1 -4.02 -5.05 22.14
CA MET A 1 -3.72 -5.63 20.81
C MET A 1 -3.00 -4.68 19.86
N CYS A 2 -3.09 -3.35 20.01
CA CYS A 2 -2.38 -2.37 19.16
C CYS A 2 -0.83 -2.39 19.29
N LYS A 3 -0.27 -3.25 20.13
CA LYS A 3 1.19 -3.44 20.26
C LYS A 3 1.78 -4.20 19.07
N LEU A 4 0.95 -4.95 18.34
CA LEU A 4 1.34 -5.72 17.16
C LEU A 4 1.15 -4.94 15.84
N VAL A 5 0.68 -3.69 15.94
CA VAL A 5 0.56 -2.81 14.77
C VAL A 5 1.91 -2.15 14.57
N GLU A 6 2.65 -2.65 13.58
CA GLU A 6 3.98 -2.15 13.22
C GLU A 6 3.93 -1.15 12.07
N ASP A 7 2.81 -1.10 11.33
CA ASP A 7 2.61 -0.20 10.20
C ASP A 7 1.46 0.79 10.44
N PRO A 8 1.72 2.11 10.51
CA PRO A 8 0.68 3.13 10.63
C PRO A 8 -0.36 3.11 9.52
N GLN A 9 -0.01 2.61 8.33
CA GLN A 9 -0.91 2.52 7.17
C GLN A 9 -2.11 1.60 7.45
N ILE A 10 -1.93 0.55 8.25
CA ILE A 10 -3.00 -0.38 8.64
C ILE A 10 -4.07 0.32 9.47
N VAL A 11 -3.67 1.28 10.31
CA VAL A 11 -4.61 2.00 11.20
C VAL A 11 -5.17 3.25 10.52
N ALA A 12 -4.46 3.82 9.54
CA ALA A 12 -4.81 5.07 8.87
C ALA A 12 -6.26 5.08 8.34
N ALA A 13 -6.73 3.96 7.76
CA ALA A 13 -8.11 3.83 7.27
C ALA A 13 -9.19 3.95 8.37
N PHE A 14 -8.84 3.65 9.62
CA PHE A 14 -9.78 3.65 10.76
C PHE A 14 -9.75 4.94 11.57
N LEU A 15 -8.65 5.71 11.51
CA LEU A 15 -8.48 6.96 12.28
C LEU A 15 -9.62 7.97 12.07
N PRO A 16 -10.13 8.23 10.83
CA PRO A 16 -11.22 9.18 10.61
C PRO A 16 -12.51 8.83 11.36
N LYS A 17 -12.71 7.56 11.70
CA LYS A 17 -13.91 7.09 12.42
C LYS A 17 -13.68 7.02 13.93
N LEU A 18 -12.52 6.51 14.36
CA LEU A 18 -12.24 6.24 15.78
C LEU A 18 -11.83 7.49 16.57
N MET A 19 -10.99 8.34 15.98
CA MET A 19 -10.45 9.52 16.66
C MET A 19 -11.55 10.52 17.06
N PRO A 20 -12.47 10.94 16.17
CA PRO A 20 -13.52 11.89 16.55
C PRO A 20 -14.46 11.35 17.64
N ALA A 21 -14.79 10.05 17.57
CA ALA A 21 -15.65 9.41 18.56
C ALA A 21 -14.99 9.37 19.95
N LEU A 22 -13.70 9.02 20.01
CA LEU A 22 -12.97 8.98 21.28
C LEU A 22 -12.69 10.37 21.84
N THR A 23 -12.42 11.37 21.00
CA THR A 23 -12.29 12.77 21.45
C THR A 23 -13.59 13.25 22.09
N LYS A 24 -14.73 13.03 21.42
CA LYS A 24 -16.05 13.37 21.98
C LYS A 24 -16.30 12.65 23.31
N ASN A 25 -15.94 11.37 23.41
CA ASN A 25 -16.09 10.63 24.66
C ASN A 25 -15.21 11.24 25.76
N TYR A 26 -13.94 11.53 25.49
CA TYR A 26 -13.01 12.10 26.47
C TYR A 26 -13.51 13.45 27.03
N GLU A 27 -14.04 14.31 26.18
CA GLU A 27 -14.56 15.63 26.57
C GLU A 27 -15.84 15.56 27.40
N ASN A 28 -16.71 14.58 27.14
CA ASN A 28 -18.03 14.48 27.76
C ASN A 28 -18.14 13.44 28.88
N MET A 29 -17.13 12.58 29.07
CA MET A 29 -17.17 11.50 30.06
C MET A 29 -17.09 12.06 31.48
N ALA A 30 -18.13 11.85 32.29
CA ALA A 30 -18.14 12.31 33.69
C ALA A 30 -17.30 11.42 34.62
N ASP A 31 -17.29 10.12 34.37
CA ASP A 31 -16.51 9.16 35.17
C ASP A 31 -15.00 9.32 34.92
N PRO A 32 -14.19 9.63 35.94
CA PRO A 32 -12.76 9.86 35.79
C PRO A 32 -12.00 8.63 35.29
N GLU A 33 -12.41 7.41 35.68
CA GLU A 33 -11.75 6.18 35.25
C GLU A 33 -11.98 5.93 33.75
N ALA A 34 -13.24 6.00 33.29
CA ALA A 34 -13.56 5.89 31.87
C ALA A 34 -12.93 7.00 31.03
N ARG A 35 -12.82 8.23 31.57
CA ARG A 35 -12.13 9.35 30.91
C ARG A 35 -10.64 9.04 30.73
N GLU A 36 -9.98 8.53 31.77
CA GLU A 36 -8.57 8.15 31.70
C GLU A 36 -8.34 7.04 30.67
N LYS A 37 -9.18 6.00 30.65
CA LYS A 37 -9.09 4.93 29.64
C LYS A 37 -9.31 5.45 28.21
N THR A 38 -10.22 6.39 28.03
CA THR A 38 -10.46 7.02 26.72
C THR A 38 -9.23 7.82 26.27
N LYS A 39 -8.58 8.54 27.19
CA LYS A 39 -7.33 9.26 26.92
C LYS A 39 -6.22 8.30 26.50
N GLN A 40 -6.03 7.20 27.23
CA GLN A 40 -5.04 6.17 26.88
C GLN A 40 -5.29 5.57 25.48
N GLY A 41 -6.56 5.40 25.11
CA GLY A 41 -6.96 4.97 23.76
C GLY A 41 -6.60 5.98 22.67
N LEU A 42 -6.90 7.27 22.91
CA LEU A 42 -6.53 8.37 22.00
C LEU A 42 -5.01 8.47 21.82
N ASP A 43 -4.25 8.43 22.91
CA ASP A 43 -2.79 8.51 22.88
C ASP A 43 -2.20 7.30 22.14
N THR A 44 -2.80 6.12 22.32
CA THR A 44 -2.42 4.93 21.56
C THR A 44 -2.67 5.12 20.08
N LEU A 45 -3.86 5.57 19.66
CA LEU A 45 -4.21 5.80 18.25
C LEU A 45 -3.32 6.86 17.60
N LYS A 46 -3.02 7.96 18.31
CA LYS A 46 -2.09 8.99 17.83
C LYS A 46 -0.70 8.40 17.55
N ARG A 47 -0.20 7.59 18.48
CA ARG A 47 1.12 6.94 18.35
C ARG A 47 1.14 5.90 17.24
N VAL A 48 0.22 4.93 17.23
CA VAL A 48 0.24 3.84 16.23
C VAL A 48 -0.16 4.32 14.84
N GLY A 49 -1.04 5.31 14.77
CA GLY A 49 -1.49 5.91 13.52
C GLY A 49 -0.59 7.03 13.02
N ALA A 50 0.57 7.27 13.63
CA ALA A 50 1.51 8.35 13.27
C ALA A 50 0.82 9.70 12.99
N VAL A 51 -0.16 10.07 13.83
CA VAL A 51 -0.93 11.31 13.70
C VAL A 51 0.01 12.48 13.94
N LYS A 52 -0.03 13.48 13.06
CA LYS A 52 0.84 14.66 13.14
C LYS A 52 0.42 15.58 14.29
N GLU A 53 1.31 16.49 14.67
CA GLU A 53 1.05 17.46 15.75
C GLU A 53 -0.15 18.37 15.46
N ASP A 54 -0.41 18.67 14.19
CA ASP A 54 -1.57 19.44 13.72
C ASP A 54 -2.90 18.64 13.76
N GLY A 55 -2.87 17.38 14.19
CA GLY A 55 -4.02 16.48 14.24
C GLY A 55 -4.37 15.83 12.91
N SER A 56 -3.62 16.08 11.83
CA SER A 56 -3.83 15.44 10.54
C SER A 56 -3.31 14.00 10.52
N PHE A 57 -4.00 13.14 9.76
CA PHE A 57 -3.61 11.75 9.58
C PHE A 57 -2.45 11.63 8.57
N PRO A 58 -1.58 10.62 8.71
CA PRO A 58 -0.58 10.34 7.69
C PRO A 58 -1.26 10.04 6.35
N LYS A 59 -0.58 10.39 5.26
CA LYS A 59 -1.07 10.07 3.92
C LYS A 59 -1.06 8.56 3.74
N ILE A 60 -2.17 8.01 3.26
CA ILE A 60 -2.26 6.59 2.91
C ILE A 60 -1.37 6.34 1.68
N SER A 61 -0.53 5.31 1.76
CA SER A 61 0.27 4.83 0.65
C SER A 61 -0.65 4.14 -0.35
N ASN A 62 -0.54 4.52 -1.61
CA ASN A 62 -1.22 3.89 -2.74
C ASN A 62 -0.25 3.12 -3.63
N ALA A 63 0.98 2.86 -3.16
CA ALA A 63 2.02 2.22 -3.96
C ALA A 63 1.62 0.82 -4.46
N GLY A 64 0.94 0.04 -3.63
CA GLY A 64 0.43 -1.29 -3.99
C GLY A 64 -0.87 -1.29 -4.80
N GLU A 65 -1.51 -0.14 -5.03
CA GLU A 65 -2.76 -0.10 -5.77
C GLU A 65 -2.55 -0.39 -7.26
N ILE A 66 -3.42 -1.21 -7.84
CA ILE A 66 -3.42 -1.51 -9.29
C ILE A 66 -3.45 -0.22 -10.12
N ALA A 67 -4.23 0.77 -9.69
CA ALA A 67 -4.32 2.07 -10.36
C ALA A 67 -3.00 2.86 -10.37
N THR A 68 -2.10 2.60 -9.42
CA THR A 68 -0.74 3.16 -9.36
C THR A 68 0.24 2.36 -10.20
N VAL A 69 0.18 1.01 -10.11
CA VAL A 69 1.15 0.12 -10.74
C VAL A 69 0.94 -0.02 -12.25
N VAL A 70 -0.31 -0.07 -12.73
CA VAL A 70 -0.63 -0.24 -14.16
C VAL A 70 -0.03 0.86 -15.05
N PRO A 71 -0.15 2.17 -14.75
CA PRO A 71 0.50 3.22 -15.51
C PRO A 71 2.02 3.05 -15.60
N ILE A 72 2.66 2.70 -14.48
CA ILE A 72 4.12 2.50 -14.40
C ILE A 72 4.53 1.32 -15.28
N LEU A 73 3.84 0.19 -15.18
CA LEU A 73 4.12 -0.99 -15.98
C LEU A 73 3.91 -0.72 -17.48
N LYS A 74 2.84 -0.02 -17.86
CA LYS A 74 2.60 0.38 -19.26
C LYS A 74 3.72 1.27 -19.78
N GLU A 75 4.18 2.26 -19.00
CA GLU A 75 5.31 3.11 -19.38
C GLU A 75 6.59 2.29 -19.62
N ILE A 76 6.92 1.35 -18.72
CA ILE A 76 8.10 0.49 -18.84
C ILE A 76 8.03 -0.37 -20.11
N ILE A 77 6.88 -0.98 -20.40
CA ILE A 77 6.70 -1.84 -21.58
C ILE A 77 6.83 -1.02 -22.87
N GLU A 78 6.18 0.15 -22.94
CA GLU A 78 6.15 1.00 -24.14
C GLU A 78 7.51 1.62 -24.50
N GLN A 79 8.48 1.64 -23.57
CA GLN A 79 9.85 2.09 -23.87
C GLN A 79 10.55 1.22 -24.93
N LYS A 80 10.29 -0.09 -24.95
CA LYS A 80 10.92 -1.04 -25.89
C LYS A 80 9.93 -1.80 -26.77
N HIS A 81 8.69 -1.98 -26.31
CA HIS A 81 7.67 -2.77 -27.00
C HIS A 81 6.46 -1.89 -27.34
N LYS A 82 6.67 -0.93 -28.25
CA LYS A 82 5.63 0.04 -28.61
C LYS A 82 4.35 -0.63 -29.12
N GLY A 83 3.22 -0.28 -28.52
CA GLY A 83 1.90 -0.83 -28.84
C GLY A 83 1.60 -2.22 -28.26
N ALA A 84 2.53 -2.83 -27.53
CA ALA A 84 2.31 -4.14 -26.91
C ALA A 84 1.22 -4.11 -25.82
N VAL A 85 0.97 -2.93 -25.22
CA VAL A 85 -0.06 -2.80 -24.17
C VAL A 85 -1.50 -2.84 -24.71
N ALA A 86 -1.71 -2.57 -26.01
CA ALA A 86 -3.04 -2.31 -26.59
C ALA A 86 -4.02 -3.50 -26.51
N LYS A 87 -3.51 -4.73 -26.32
CA LYS A 87 -4.32 -5.95 -26.18
C LYS A 87 -3.97 -6.75 -24.92
N ALA A 88 -3.15 -6.18 -24.04
CA ALA A 88 -2.60 -6.89 -22.89
C ALA A 88 -3.20 -6.41 -21.55
N ASP A 89 -4.29 -5.64 -21.55
CA ASP A 89 -4.85 -5.03 -20.34
C ASP A 89 -5.13 -6.06 -19.22
N THR A 90 -5.67 -7.23 -19.55
CA THR A 90 -5.91 -8.29 -18.54
C THR A 90 -4.62 -8.77 -17.89
N VAL A 91 -3.59 -9.03 -18.70
CA VAL A 91 -2.29 -9.53 -18.19
C VAL A 91 -1.57 -8.42 -17.42
N ILE A 92 -1.62 -7.18 -17.89
CA ILE A 92 -1.04 -6.01 -17.21
C ILE A 92 -1.70 -5.79 -15.85
N ASN A 93 -3.03 -5.84 -15.77
CA ASN A 93 -3.76 -5.73 -14.51
C ASN A 93 -3.40 -6.86 -13.54
N TYR A 94 -3.21 -8.09 -14.06
CA TYR A 94 -2.83 -9.23 -13.23
C TYR A 94 -1.40 -9.10 -12.69
N VAL A 95 -0.43 -8.73 -13.53
CA VAL A 95 0.94 -8.43 -13.09
C VAL A 95 0.97 -7.27 -12.11
N ALA A 96 0.16 -6.24 -12.33
CA ALA A 96 0.05 -5.11 -11.42
C ALA A 96 -0.54 -5.50 -10.06
N ALA A 97 -1.51 -6.41 -10.01
CA ALA A 97 -2.05 -6.94 -8.76
C ALA A 97 -1.00 -7.75 -7.98
N ILE A 98 -0.21 -8.59 -8.67
CA ILE A 98 0.89 -9.34 -8.07
C ILE A 98 1.95 -8.37 -7.51
N ALA A 99 2.40 -7.41 -8.31
CA ALA A 99 3.36 -6.40 -7.88
C ALA A 99 2.83 -5.59 -6.69
N GLY A 100 1.54 -5.23 -6.72
CA GLY A 100 0.87 -4.56 -5.61
C GLY A 100 0.94 -5.35 -4.30
N GLN A 101 0.64 -6.65 -4.36
CA GLN A 101 0.77 -7.55 -3.21
C GLN A 101 2.21 -7.63 -2.69
N LEU A 102 3.21 -7.77 -3.58
CA LEU A 102 4.62 -7.80 -3.19
C LEU A 102 5.04 -6.50 -2.48
N ILE A 103 4.54 -5.35 -2.92
CA ILE A 103 4.76 -4.04 -2.28
C ILE A 103 4.14 -4.02 -0.88
N ASP A 104 2.88 -4.43 -0.75
CA ASP A 104 2.15 -4.42 0.53
C ASP A 104 2.75 -5.40 1.54
N GLU A 105 3.26 -6.54 1.08
CA GLU A 105 3.99 -7.52 1.89
C GLU A 105 5.46 -7.13 2.16
N LYS A 106 5.92 -6.01 1.59
CA LYS A 106 7.31 -5.50 1.70
C LYS A 106 8.35 -6.49 1.18
N ILE A 107 7.98 -7.29 0.19
CA ILE A 107 8.89 -8.19 -0.52
C ILE A 107 9.65 -7.38 -1.56
N THR A 108 10.92 -7.10 -1.32
CA THR A 108 11.75 -6.26 -2.19
C THR A 108 12.82 -7.02 -2.96
N ASP A 109 12.97 -8.32 -2.73
CA ASP A 109 14.05 -9.11 -3.31
C ASP A 109 13.77 -9.46 -4.77
N GLU A 110 14.79 -9.34 -5.64
CA GLU A 110 14.68 -9.62 -7.08
C GLU A 110 14.12 -11.03 -7.37
N PRO A 111 14.58 -12.12 -6.71
CA PRO A 111 14.11 -13.47 -7.02
C PRO A 111 12.60 -13.64 -6.83
N ASP A 112 12.01 -12.98 -5.83
CA ASP A 112 10.57 -13.06 -5.58
C ASP A 112 9.78 -12.33 -6.66
N TRP A 113 10.22 -11.14 -7.06
CA TRP A 113 9.60 -10.41 -8.17
C TRP A 113 9.69 -11.17 -9.48
N VAL A 114 10.85 -11.77 -9.76
CA VAL A 114 11.06 -12.56 -10.97
C VAL A 114 10.15 -13.79 -10.98
N SER A 115 10.12 -14.57 -9.90
CA SER A 115 9.34 -15.81 -9.80
C SER A 115 7.83 -15.58 -9.90
N ASN A 116 7.34 -14.44 -9.44
CA ASN A 116 5.91 -14.13 -9.43
C ASN A 116 5.41 -13.40 -10.69
N THR A 117 6.26 -12.66 -11.42
CA THR A 117 5.79 -11.78 -12.52
C THR A 117 6.24 -12.20 -13.92
N VAL A 118 7.41 -12.85 -14.05
CA VAL A 118 8.07 -13.01 -15.35
C VAL A 118 7.28 -13.88 -16.32
N GLU A 119 6.67 -14.98 -15.89
CA GLU A 119 5.92 -15.86 -16.79
C GLU A 119 4.73 -15.16 -17.48
N TYR A 120 4.10 -14.22 -16.78
CA TYR A 120 3.02 -13.42 -17.35
C TYR A 120 3.55 -12.35 -18.30
N LEU A 121 4.65 -11.69 -17.93
CA LEU A 121 5.31 -10.66 -18.73
C LEU A 121 5.81 -11.21 -20.08
N LYS A 122 6.27 -12.46 -20.15
CA LYS A 122 6.69 -13.12 -21.40
C LYS A 122 5.63 -13.05 -22.49
N THR A 123 4.35 -13.09 -22.14
CA THR A 123 3.25 -13.02 -23.11
C THR A 123 3.11 -11.65 -23.79
N ILE A 124 3.73 -10.62 -23.21
CA ILE A 124 3.67 -9.23 -23.69
C ILE A 124 5.00 -8.84 -24.37
N VAL A 125 6.13 -9.14 -23.71
CA VAL A 125 7.46 -8.63 -24.11
C VAL A 125 8.41 -9.72 -24.61
N GLY A 126 8.03 -10.99 -24.54
CA GLY A 126 8.89 -12.13 -24.89
C GLY A 126 9.89 -12.53 -23.79
N GLU A 127 10.55 -13.67 -23.98
CA GLU A 127 11.44 -14.27 -22.97
C GLU A 127 12.67 -13.43 -22.63
N THR A 128 13.25 -12.78 -23.64
CA THR A 128 14.49 -12.01 -23.50
C THR A 128 14.34 -10.79 -22.60
N ASP A 129 13.19 -10.11 -22.65
CA ASP A 129 12.99 -8.82 -21.99
C ASP A 129 12.15 -8.91 -20.70
N ALA A 130 11.40 -10.00 -20.48
CA ALA A 130 10.49 -10.14 -19.34
C ALA A 130 11.17 -9.95 -17.97
N LYS A 131 12.37 -10.52 -17.77
CA LYS A 131 13.14 -10.35 -16.53
C LYS A 131 13.54 -8.89 -16.30
N ALA A 132 13.96 -8.19 -17.36
CA ALA A 132 14.38 -6.79 -17.25
C ALA A 132 13.20 -5.87 -16.92
N VAL A 133 12.02 -6.15 -17.48
CA VAL A 133 10.78 -5.42 -17.16
C VAL A 133 10.39 -5.63 -15.69
N ALA A 134 10.40 -6.88 -15.19
CA ALA A 134 10.11 -7.19 -13.79
C ALA A 134 11.04 -6.44 -12.83
N GLU A 135 12.35 -6.45 -13.11
CA GLU A 135 13.35 -5.77 -12.28
C GLU A 135 13.24 -4.24 -12.34
N THR A 136 12.84 -3.70 -13.48
CA THR A 136 12.58 -2.26 -13.63
C THR A 136 11.33 -1.85 -12.85
N LEU A 137 10.27 -2.68 -12.90
CA LEU A 137 9.05 -2.44 -12.14
C LEU A 137 9.30 -2.45 -10.64
N ARG A 138 10.08 -3.41 -10.13
CA ARG A 138 10.46 -3.51 -8.71
C ARG A 138 11.14 -2.25 -8.15
N LYS A 139 11.90 -1.55 -8.99
CA LYS A 139 12.69 -0.37 -8.60
C LYS A 139 11.92 0.95 -8.63
N ARG A 140 10.75 0.98 -9.25
CA ARG A 140 9.94 2.19 -9.49
C ARG A 140 8.83 2.31 -8.45
#